data_AF-A0A3M0XYF2-F1
#
_entry.id   AF-A0A3M0XYF2-F1
#
_cell.length_a   1.000
_cell.length_b   1.000
_cell.length_c   1.000
_cell.angle_alpha   90.00
_cell.angle_beta   90.00
_cell.angle_gamma   90.00
#
_symmetry.space_group_name_H-M   'P 1'
#
loop_
_entity.id
_entity.type
_entity.pdbx_description
1 polymer ?
#
loop_
_entity_poly.entity_id
_entity_poly.type
_entity_poly.pdbx_seq_one_letter_code
_entity_poly.pdbx_strand_id
1 'polypeptide(L)'
;MIAHDGLIRRDDLAQVPRPIERRPLTTRFLGTRIFTFPLPGAGRTLIEMLNVYQALPPIMQDLDRIEGLVALAETIRRAFVDRQDRPFDPNFFPQVAYERMLSPEYAALVARQVARRVRTVGETTHLSVMDREGNAVALTQSIERVFGSCAASPELGFLYNNYMSAFEYTDISHPYYLRPNAVPWASVAPTLCFRGRKVWAALGSPGSERITTSILQVLIRLQAMPPLAAVEAPRLHCSLDGRVSFEASRMRDDLPDALRRRGFRLDPRDPWSFYLGCVQLVLAERGEFIGVADPRRDGSAAGPKK
;
A
#
# COMPACT_ATOMS: atom_id res chain seq x y z
N MET A 1 3.61 30.23 -6.68
CA MET A 1 2.15 29.96 -6.72
C MET A 1 1.35 31.12 -7.26
N ILE A 2 1.22 32.27 -6.57
CA ILE A 2 0.37 33.40 -7.03
C ILE A 2 0.64 33.83 -8.48
N ALA A 3 1.91 33.91 -8.92
CA ALA A 3 2.28 34.27 -10.29
C ALA A 3 1.87 33.26 -11.39
N HIS A 4 1.23 32.15 -11.02
CA HIS A 4 0.68 31.11 -11.89
C HIS A 4 -0.73 30.68 -11.40
N ASP A 5 -1.49 31.64 -10.85
CA ASP A 5 -2.87 31.48 -10.35
C ASP A 5 -3.10 30.42 -9.25
N GLY A 6 -2.02 29.80 -8.75
CA GLY A 6 -2.08 28.77 -7.72
C GLY A 6 -2.65 29.30 -6.40
N LEU A 7 -3.53 28.52 -5.76
CA LEU A 7 -4.33 28.96 -4.61
C LEU A 7 -3.53 29.20 -3.32
N ILE A 8 -2.36 28.58 -3.14
CA ILE A 8 -1.55 28.69 -1.92
C ILE A 8 -1.07 30.14 -1.69
N ARG A 9 -1.21 30.63 -0.46
CA ARG A 9 -0.78 31.93 0.06
C ARG A 9 0.31 31.76 1.13
N ARG A 10 0.89 32.88 1.57
CA ARG A 10 1.87 32.90 2.67
C ARG A 10 1.25 32.44 3.99
N ASP A 11 0.00 32.80 4.22
CA ASP A 11 -0.70 32.55 5.47
C ASP A 11 -1.07 31.06 5.63
N ASP A 12 -1.40 30.37 4.52
CA ASP A 12 -1.57 28.91 4.50
C ASP A 12 -0.28 28.21 4.96
N LEU A 13 0.88 28.66 4.48
CA LEU A 13 2.19 28.12 4.85
C LEU A 13 2.55 28.41 6.31
N ALA A 14 2.10 29.54 6.85
CA ALA A 14 2.25 29.88 8.27
C ALA A 14 1.29 29.10 9.19
N GLN A 15 0.17 28.61 8.65
CA GLN A 15 -0.84 27.83 9.36
C GLN A 15 -0.68 26.30 9.24
N VAL A 16 0.36 25.81 8.56
CA VAL A 16 0.62 24.36 8.42
C VAL A 16 0.71 23.72 9.81
N PRO A 17 -0.16 22.74 10.13
CA PRO A 17 -0.17 22.12 11.45
C PRO A 17 1.08 21.29 11.69
N ARG A 18 1.48 21.17 12.96
CA ARG A 18 2.53 20.22 13.37
C ARG A 18 2.13 18.78 12.99
N PRO A 19 3.10 17.89 12.69
CA PRO A 19 2.81 16.48 12.43
C PRO A 19 1.97 15.84 13.55
N ILE A 20 0.88 15.18 13.17
CA ILE A 20 -0.08 14.58 14.10
C ILE A 20 0.37 13.14 14.40
N GLU A 21 0.79 12.89 15.63
CA GLU A 21 1.01 11.53 16.12
C GLU A 21 -0.31 10.75 16.18
N ARG A 22 -0.32 9.51 15.68
CA ARG A 22 -1.50 8.64 15.65
C ARG A 22 -1.13 7.21 16.08
N ARG A 23 -2.01 6.57 16.85
CA ARG A 23 -1.84 5.15 17.20
C ARG A 23 -1.94 4.28 15.92
N PRO A 24 -1.02 3.34 15.68
CA PRO A 24 -1.07 2.47 14.52
C PRO A 24 -2.26 1.51 14.59
N LEU A 25 -2.80 1.15 13.42
CA LEU A 25 -3.72 0.02 13.31
C LEU A 25 -2.92 -1.28 13.48
N THR A 26 -3.54 -2.32 14.03
CA THR A 26 -2.89 -3.62 14.29
C THR A 26 -3.74 -4.79 13.78
N THR A 27 -3.09 -5.83 13.27
CA THR A 27 -3.70 -7.16 13.06
C THR A 27 -2.71 -8.27 13.43
N ARG A 28 -3.17 -9.53 13.42
CA ARG A 28 -2.34 -10.73 13.46
C ARG A 28 -2.43 -11.42 12.10
N PHE A 29 -1.30 -11.59 11.45
CA PHE A 29 -1.19 -12.27 10.16
C PHE A 29 -0.20 -13.43 10.27
N LEU A 30 -0.69 -14.66 10.08
CA LEU A 30 0.11 -15.90 10.09
C LEU A 30 1.14 -15.95 11.24
N GLY A 31 0.67 -15.72 12.47
CA GLY A 31 1.49 -15.72 13.69
C GLY A 31 2.26 -14.41 13.97
N THR A 32 2.53 -13.60 12.95
CA THR A 32 3.18 -12.28 13.08
C THR A 32 2.16 -11.22 13.50
N ARG A 33 2.54 -10.26 14.35
CA ARG A 33 1.71 -9.08 14.65
C ARG A 33 2.13 -7.93 13.75
N ILE A 34 1.19 -7.41 12.95
CA ILE A 34 1.42 -6.36 11.96
C ILE A 34 0.86 -5.05 12.50
N PHE A 35 1.64 -3.98 12.45
CA PHE A 35 1.24 -2.61 12.72
C PHE A 35 1.39 -1.76 11.46
N THR A 36 0.42 -0.89 11.15
CA THR A 36 0.45 -0.06 9.94
C THR A 36 -0.32 1.26 10.14
N PHE A 37 -0.08 2.24 9.26
CA PHE A 37 -0.53 3.61 9.43
C PHE A 37 -2.07 3.76 9.34
N PRO A 38 -2.71 4.48 10.29
CA PRO A 38 -4.17 4.69 10.32
C PRO A 38 -4.64 5.67 9.24
N LEU A 39 -5.94 6.00 9.25
CA LEU A 39 -6.49 7.03 8.39
C LEU A 39 -5.83 8.41 8.69
N PRO A 40 -5.51 9.21 7.65
CA PRO A 40 -6.00 9.12 6.26
C PRO A 40 -5.23 8.16 5.32
N GLY A 41 -4.36 7.27 5.82
CA GLY A 41 -3.63 6.28 5.01
C GLY A 41 -4.43 5.08 4.49
N ALA A 42 -3.71 4.02 4.14
CA ALA A 42 -4.25 2.75 3.63
C ALA A 42 -3.97 1.52 4.51
N GLY A 43 -3.47 1.70 5.73
CA GLY A 43 -3.26 0.57 6.66
C GLY A 43 -4.52 -0.26 6.92
N ARG A 44 -5.72 0.36 6.93
CA ARG A 44 -7.00 -0.40 7.03
C ARG A 44 -7.20 -1.36 5.85
N THR A 45 -6.84 -0.92 4.65
CA THR A 45 -6.99 -1.67 3.39
C THR A 45 -5.96 -2.78 3.29
N LEU A 46 -4.73 -2.56 3.80
CA LEU A 46 -3.75 -3.61 3.98
C LEU A 46 -4.21 -4.67 5.00
N ILE A 47 -4.75 -4.26 6.16
CA ILE A 47 -5.28 -5.19 7.17
C ILE A 47 -6.45 -6.01 6.62
N GLU A 48 -7.38 -5.37 5.90
CA GLU A 48 -8.48 -6.05 5.22
C GLU A 48 -7.97 -7.11 4.23
N MET A 49 -7.03 -6.76 3.34
CA MET A 49 -6.41 -7.71 2.41
C MET A 49 -5.73 -8.90 3.14
N LEU A 50 -4.98 -8.63 4.21
CA LEU A 50 -4.30 -9.66 5.01
C LEU A 50 -5.29 -10.60 5.71
N ASN A 51 -6.33 -10.05 6.34
CA ASN A 51 -7.37 -10.82 7.02
C ASN A 51 -8.17 -11.66 6.01
N VAL A 52 -8.52 -11.10 4.84
CA VAL A 52 -9.26 -11.81 3.77
C VAL A 52 -8.43 -12.96 3.22
N TYR A 53 -7.17 -12.71 2.88
CA TYR A 53 -6.26 -13.75 2.40
C TYR A 53 -6.12 -14.90 3.43
N GLN A 54 -5.95 -14.58 4.72
CA GLN A 54 -5.83 -15.61 5.76
C GLN A 54 -7.13 -16.42 5.96
N ALA A 55 -8.29 -15.87 5.57
CA ALA A 55 -9.58 -16.55 5.59
C ALA A 55 -9.88 -17.37 4.31
N LEU A 56 -9.02 -17.36 3.30
CA LEU A 56 -9.18 -18.17 2.09
C LEU A 56 -8.89 -19.66 2.36
N PRO A 57 -9.48 -20.60 1.59
CA PRO A 57 -9.06 -22.01 1.60
C PRO A 57 -7.56 -22.15 1.26
N PRO A 58 -6.83 -23.14 1.82
CA PRO A 58 -5.37 -23.24 1.64
C PRO A 58 -4.87 -23.23 0.18
N ILE A 59 -5.59 -23.87 -0.75
CA ILE A 59 -5.26 -23.86 -2.18
C ILE A 59 -5.32 -22.46 -2.82
N MET A 60 -6.09 -21.53 -2.23
CA MET A 60 -6.20 -20.13 -2.64
C MET A 60 -5.24 -19.20 -1.87
N GLN A 61 -4.44 -19.75 -0.94
CA GLN A 61 -3.33 -19.02 -0.30
C GLN A 61 -2.01 -19.23 -1.05
N ASP A 62 -1.78 -20.40 -1.65
CA ASP A 62 -0.58 -20.72 -2.43
C ASP A 62 -0.44 -19.81 -3.67
N LEU A 63 0.44 -18.80 -3.59
CA LEU A 63 0.69 -17.83 -4.67
C LEU A 63 1.49 -18.40 -5.86
N ASP A 64 1.97 -19.64 -5.78
CA ASP A 64 2.58 -20.33 -6.92
C ASP A 64 1.53 -21.20 -7.68
N ARG A 65 0.28 -21.22 -7.19
CA ARG A 65 -0.91 -21.79 -7.85
C ARG A 65 -1.71 -20.74 -8.60
N ILE A 66 -2.43 -21.22 -9.60
CA ILE A 66 -3.36 -20.39 -10.37
C ILE A 66 -4.57 -19.95 -9.52
N GLU A 67 -5.01 -20.79 -8.59
CA GLU A 67 -6.06 -20.48 -7.61
C GLU A 67 -5.66 -19.29 -6.72
N GLY A 68 -4.44 -19.29 -6.15
CA GLY A 68 -3.95 -18.24 -5.28
C GLY A 68 -3.67 -16.92 -5.99
N LEU A 69 -3.08 -16.95 -7.19
CA LEU A 69 -2.86 -15.74 -8.00
C LEU A 69 -4.19 -15.06 -8.39
N VAL A 70 -5.21 -15.85 -8.75
CA VAL A 70 -6.56 -15.34 -9.02
C VAL A 70 -7.22 -14.80 -7.74
N ALA A 71 -7.16 -15.54 -6.63
CA ALA A 71 -7.75 -15.12 -5.36
C ALA A 71 -7.07 -13.87 -4.78
N LEU A 72 -5.76 -13.70 -4.99
CA LEU A 72 -4.99 -12.50 -4.67
C LEU A 72 -5.49 -11.29 -5.46
N ALA A 73 -5.63 -11.40 -6.78
CA ALA A 73 -6.14 -10.32 -7.63
C ALA A 73 -7.55 -9.89 -7.21
N GLU A 74 -8.43 -10.85 -6.99
CA GLU A 74 -9.80 -10.61 -6.52
C GLU A 74 -9.85 -10.02 -5.08
N THR A 75 -8.97 -10.47 -4.17
CA THR A 75 -8.85 -9.96 -2.78
C THR A 75 -8.38 -8.52 -2.73
N ILE A 76 -7.29 -8.23 -3.44
CA ILE A 76 -6.71 -6.88 -3.57
C ILE A 76 -7.80 -5.89 -3.98
N ARG A 77 -8.51 -6.22 -5.05
CA ARG A 77 -9.62 -5.43 -5.56
C ARG A 77 -10.72 -5.21 -4.52
N ARG A 78 -11.16 -6.28 -3.86
CA ARG A 78 -12.39 -6.19 -3.05
C ARG A 78 -12.16 -5.28 -1.84
N ALA A 79 -10.93 -5.26 -1.31
CA ALA A 79 -10.49 -4.26 -0.33
C ALA A 79 -10.38 -2.83 -0.92
N PHE A 80 -10.19 -2.65 -2.25
CA PHE A 80 -10.35 -1.33 -2.88
C PHE A 80 -11.80 -0.90 -3.08
N VAL A 81 -12.72 -1.84 -3.35
CA VAL A 81 -14.17 -1.57 -3.34
C VAL A 81 -14.60 -1.14 -1.95
N ASP A 82 -14.30 -1.93 -0.91
CA ASP A 82 -14.64 -1.57 0.47
C ASP A 82 -13.86 -0.33 0.99
N ARG A 83 -12.68 -0.02 0.43
CA ARG A 83 -12.02 1.27 0.64
C ARG A 83 -12.81 2.42 0.03
N GLN A 84 -13.30 2.30 -1.21
CA GLN A 84 -14.07 3.35 -1.89
C GLN A 84 -15.46 3.54 -1.28
N ASP A 85 -16.21 2.46 -1.07
CA ASP A 85 -17.61 2.46 -0.60
C ASP A 85 -17.75 3.01 0.84
N ARG A 86 -16.66 3.06 1.61
CA ARG A 86 -16.66 3.49 3.02
C ARG A 86 -15.60 4.56 3.31
N PRO A 87 -15.69 5.75 2.69
CA PRO A 87 -14.80 6.86 3.03
C PRO A 87 -14.96 7.26 4.50
N PHE A 88 -13.89 7.73 5.13
CA PHE A 88 -13.89 8.16 6.53
C PHE A 88 -12.72 9.09 6.81
N ASP A 89 -12.99 10.33 7.19
CA ASP A 89 -11.99 11.23 7.76
C ASP A 89 -12.14 11.24 9.30
N PRO A 90 -11.14 10.74 10.06
CA PRO A 90 -11.17 10.72 11.53
C PRO A 90 -11.20 12.12 12.18
N ASN A 91 -10.88 13.18 11.44
CA ASN A 91 -10.83 14.55 11.94
C ASN A 91 -12.21 15.24 11.88
N PHE A 92 -13.16 14.72 11.09
CA PHE A 92 -14.49 15.32 10.89
C PHE A 92 -15.67 14.38 11.17
N PHE A 93 -15.51 13.05 11.02
CA PHE A 93 -16.63 12.10 11.06
C PHE A 93 -16.45 10.94 12.06
N PRO A 94 -16.27 11.20 13.37
CA PRO A 94 -15.93 10.17 14.36
C PRO A 94 -17.02 9.09 14.63
N GLN A 95 -18.17 9.13 13.96
CA GLN A 95 -19.36 8.34 14.30
C GLN A 95 -19.54 7.04 13.48
N VAL A 96 -18.66 6.75 12.50
CA VAL A 96 -18.77 5.53 11.67
C VAL A 96 -17.85 4.42 12.20
N ALA A 97 -18.40 3.23 12.41
CA ALA A 97 -17.67 2.04 12.87
C ALA A 97 -16.72 1.47 11.78
N TYR A 98 -15.54 2.06 11.65
CA TYR A 98 -14.50 1.65 10.69
C TYR A 98 -13.85 0.30 11.05
N GLU A 99 -13.97 -0.13 12.31
CA GLU A 99 -13.44 -1.39 12.86
C GLU A 99 -13.93 -2.62 12.10
N ARG A 100 -15.10 -2.54 11.45
CA ARG A 100 -15.65 -3.62 10.63
C ARG A 100 -14.69 -4.07 9.52
N MET A 101 -13.91 -3.16 8.91
CA MET A 101 -12.92 -3.54 7.88
C MET A 101 -11.68 -4.22 8.47
N LEU A 102 -11.49 -4.13 9.79
CA LEU A 102 -10.38 -4.76 10.52
C LEU A 102 -10.78 -6.12 11.13
N SER A 103 -12.05 -6.54 10.99
CA SER A 103 -12.64 -7.71 11.63
C SER A 103 -12.42 -9.01 10.81
N PRO A 104 -12.05 -10.14 11.46
CA PRO A 104 -11.99 -11.45 10.80
C PRO A 104 -13.34 -11.94 10.24
N GLU A 105 -14.43 -11.60 10.92
CA GLU A 105 -15.80 -11.99 10.55
C GLU A 105 -16.22 -11.30 9.25
N TYR A 106 -15.83 -10.03 9.09
CA TYR A 106 -16.03 -9.30 7.85
C TYR A 106 -15.14 -9.83 6.73
N ALA A 107 -13.89 -10.13 7.02
CA ALA A 107 -12.98 -10.76 6.06
C ALA A 107 -13.52 -12.10 5.53
N ALA A 108 -14.15 -12.92 6.38
CA ALA A 108 -14.80 -14.17 5.98
C ALA A 108 -16.11 -13.97 5.17
N LEU A 109 -16.77 -12.81 5.26
CA LEU A 109 -17.84 -12.43 4.32
C LEU A 109 -17.23 -12.04 2.97
N VAL A 110 -16.21 -11.18 3.00
CA VAL A 110 -15.52 -10.66 1.82
C VAL A 110 -14.87 -11.77 0.99
N ALA A 111 -14.19 -12.74 1.61
CA ALA A 111 -13.58 -13.90 0.94
C ALA A 111 -14.55 -14.71 0.06
N ARG A 112 -15.86 -14.70 0.38
CA ARG A 112 -16.92 -15.34 -0.43
C ARG A 112 -17.39 -14.46 -1.61
N GLN A 113 -17.29 -13.14 -1.48
CA GLN A 113 -17.65 -12.16 -2.52
C GLN A 113 -16.51 -11.88 -3.49
N VAL A 114 -15.27 -12.14 -3.05
CA VAL A 114 -14.01 -12.02 -3.79
C VAL A 114 -14.12 -12.67 -5.18
N ALA A 115 -14.83 -13.78 -5.38
CA ALA A 115 -14.91 -14.48 -6.67
C ALA A 115 -15.54 -13.75 -7.92
N ARG A 116 -15.63 -12.39 -7.98
CA ARG A 116 -16.36 -11.61 -9.01
C ARG A 116 -15.87 -10.11 -9.31
N ARG A 117 -14.89 -9.83 -10.23
CA ARG A 117 -14.68 -8.59 -11.15
C ARG A 117 -13.44 -7.58 -10.96
N VAL A 118 -13.41 -6.31 -11.52
CA VAL A 118 -12.74 -4.91 -11.30
C VAL A 118 -11.17 -4.34 -11.54
N ARG A 119 -10.81 -2.97 -11.85
CA ARG A 119 -9.60 -2.03 -12.44
C ARG A 119 -9.51 -0.51 -11.85
N THR A 120 -8.58 0.41 -11.53
CA THR A 120 -7.33 1.13 -11.96
C THR A 120 -6.92 2.11 -10.78
N VAL A 121 -6.01 3.12 -10.86
CA VAL A 121 -4.51 3.18 -10.95
C VAL A 121 -3.92 4.50 -10.28
N GLY A 122 -2.76 4.50 -9.56
CA GLY A 122 -1.99 5.72 -9.06
C GLY A 122 -0.50 5.50 -8.61
N GLU A 123 0.32 6.45 -8.07
CA GLU A 123 1.76 6.24 -7.62
C GLU A 123 2.31 6.97 -6.31
N THR A 124 3.57 6.74 -5.82
CA THR A 124 4.21 7.24 -4.51
C THR A 124 5.75 6.88 -4.36
N THR A 125 6.46 7.14 -3.22
CA THR A 125 7.83 6.65 -2.78
C THR A 125 7.95 6.11 -1.30
N HIS A 126 9.02 5.41 -0.87
CA HIS A 126 9.19 4.83 0.51
C HIS A 126 10.66 4.50 0.94
N LEU A 127 10.92 4.47 2.27
CA LEU A 127 12.20 4.11 2.95
C LEU A 127 11.96 3.29 4.25
N SER A 128 12.84 2.34 4.61
CA SER A 128 12.83 1.59 5.89
C SER A 128 14.23 1.44 6.53
N VAL A 129 14.32 1.49 7.87
CA VAL A 129 15.57 1.50 8.67
C VAL A 129 15.39 0.74 10.01
N MET A 130 16.45 0.11 10.53
CA MET A 130 16.56 -0.38 11.92
C MET A 130 17.96 -0.13 12.51
N ASP A 131 18.09 -0.20 13.83
CA ASP A 131 19.39 -0.13 14.54
C ASP A 131 19.61 -1.24 15.59
N ARG A 132 20.84 -1.29 16.11
CA ARG A 132 21.33 -2.23 17.14
C ARG A 132 20.63 -2.10 18.51
N GLU A 133 19.91 -1.01 18.78
CA GLU A 133 19.19 -0.79 20.03
C GLU A 133 17.74 -1.31 19.93
N GLY A 134 17.29 -1.66 18.72
CA GLY A 134 15.97 -2.18 18.43
C GLY A 134 14.99 -1.11 17.95
N ASN A 135 15.45 0.10 17.65
CA ASN A 135 14.64 1.11 17.00
C ASN A 135 14.37 0.71 15.54
N ALA A 136 13.18 1.05 15.03
CA ALA A 136 12.77 0.74 13.66
C ALA A 136 11.91 1.87 13.10
N VAL A 137 12.17 2.25 11.85
CA VAL A 137 11.45 3.32 11.14
C VAL A 137 11.02 2.79 9.77
N ALA A 138 9.75 2.99 9.44
CA ALA A 138 9.20 2.79 8.09
C ALA A 138 8.51 4.08 7.65
N LEU A 139 8.98 4.69 6.57
CA LEU A 139 8.62 6.04 6.13
C LEU A 139 8.16 6.04 4.67
N THR A 140 6.86 6.22 4.43
CA THR A 140 6.32 6.45 3.08
C THR A 140 6.15 7.96 2.86
N GLN A 141 6.86 8.52 1.87
CA GLN A 141 6.72 9.91 1.45
C GLN A 141 6.10 9.95 0.05
N SER A 142 5.34 10.98 -0.27
CA SER A 142 4.75 11.12 -1.59
C SER A 142 4.53 12.58 -1.98
N ILE A 143 4.47 12.81 -3.29
CA ILE A 143 3.94 14.04 -3.88
C ILE A 143 2.64 13.76 -4.68
N GLU A 144 2.03 12.59 -4.41
CA GLU A 144 1.02 11.87 -5.19
C GLU A 144 1.59 11.32 -6.50
N ARG A 145 1.38 11.97 -7.66
CA ARG A 145 1.85 11.47 -8.96
C ARG A 145 3.36 11.59 -9.14
N VAL A 146 3.88 10.92 -10.18
CA VAL A 146 5.24 11.17 -10.68
C VAL A 146 5.34 12.64 -11.10
N PHE A 147 6.38 13.34 -10.63
CA PHE A 147 6.54 14.81 -10.69
C PHE A 147 5.46 15.66 -9.97
N GLY A 148 4.52 15.03 -9.26
CA GLY A 148 3.49 15.72 -8.48
C GLY A 148 2.58 16.59 -9.34
N SER A 149 2.60 17.90 -9.08
CA SER A 149 1.87 18.90 -9.88
C SER A 149 2.58 19.32 -11.17
N CYS A 150 3.78 18.78 -11.43
CA CYS A 150 4.73 19.25 -12.46
C CYS A 150 5.20 20.71 -12.30
N ALA A 151 4.84 21.40 -11.21
CA ALA A 151 5.37 22.71 -10.85
C ALA A 151 6.59 22.59 -9.92
N ALA A 152 7.61 23.41 -10.14
CA ALA A 152 8.80 23.52 -9.30
C ALA A 152 8.91 24.92 -8.67
N SER A 153 9.64 25.03 -7.55
CA SER A 153 10.13 26.33 -7.07
C SER A 153 11.36 26.73 -7.89
N PRO A 154 11.36 27.88 -8.60
CA PRO A 154 12.49 28.27 -9.46
C PRO A 154 13.75 28.62 -8.66
N GLU A 155 13.59 29.09 -7.42
CA GLU A 155 14.70 29.46 -6.52
C GLU A 155 15.14 28.30 -5.62
N LEU A 156 14.20 27.43 -5.20
CA LEU A 156 14.44 26.42 -4.16
C LEU A 156 14.50 24.98 -4.70
N GLY A 157 14.35 24.78 -6.01
CA GLY A 157 14.61 23.52 -6.73
C GLY A 157 13.67 22.35 -6.44
N PHE A 158 12.75 22.44 -5.48
CA PHE A 158 11.82 21.37 -5.13
C PHE A 158 10.54 21.38 -5.98
N LEU A 159 9.91 20.20 -6.12
CA LEU A 159 8.62 20.02 -6.80
C LEU A 159 7.45 20.17 -5.82
N TYR A 160 6.37 20.82 -6.27
CA TYR A 160 5.11 20.87 -5.54
C TYR A 160 4.27 19.61 -5.78
N ASN A 161 3.66 19.07 -4.72
CA ASN A 161 2.77 17.92 -4.82
C ASN A 161 1.43 18.25 -5.50
N ASN A 162 0.72 17.24 -5.99
CA ASN A 162 -0.65 17.38 -6.51
C ASN A 162 -1.73 16.79 -5.57
N TYR A 163 -1.46 16.67 -4.26
CA TYR A 163 -2.35 15.93 -3.34
C TYR A 163 -3.79 16.47 -3.26
N MET A 164 -4.05 17.71 -3.71
CA MET A 164 -5.41 18.22 -3.90
C MET A 164 -6.25 17.37 -4.87
N SER A 165 -5.64 16.55 -5.74
CA SER A 165 -6.31 15.59 -6.64
C SER A 165 -6.81 14.31 -5.95
N ALA A 166 -6.66 14.20 -4.63
CA ALA A 166 -7.17 13.08 -3.82
C ALA A 166 -8.35 13.49 -2.90
N PHE A 167 -8.95 14.67 -3.14
CA PHE A 167 -10.26 15.05 -2.60
C PHE A 167 -11.38 14.73 -3.60
N GLU A 168 -12.60 14.60 -3.08
CA GLU A 168 -13.83 14.67 -3.87
C GLU A 168 -14.23 16.15 -4.08
N TYR A 169 -14.82 16.45 -5.23
CA TYR A 169 -15.19 17.82 -5.65
C TYR A 169 -16.69 18.01 -5.89
N THR A 170 -17.44 16.92 -6.04
CA THR A 170 -18.85 16.94 -6.47
C THR A 170 -19.80 16.75 -5.29
N ASP A 171 -19.60 15.71 -4.48
CA ASP A 171 -20.43 15.41 -3.31
C ASP A 171 -19.91 16.10 -2.05
N ILE A 172 -20.56 17.20 -1.66
CA ILE A 172 -20.25 17.95 -0.42
C ILE A 172 -20.41 17.11 0.87
N SER A 173 -21.19 16.03 0.82
CA SER A 173 -21.37 15.10 1.95
C SER A 173 -20.24 14.07 2.08
N HIS A 174 -19.43 13.88 1.02
CA HIS A 174 -18.32 12.94 1.03
C HIS A 174 -17.30 13.29 2.15
N PRO A 175 -16.84 12.32 2.96
CA PRO A 175 -15.93 12.58 4.07
C PRO A 175 -14.60 13.25 3.70
N TYR A 176 -14.13 13.04 2.46
CA TYR A 176 -12.97 13.71 1.88
C TYR A 176 -13.37 14.71 0.78
N TYR A 177 -14.47 15.44 0.94
CA TYR A 177 -14.77 16.61 0.10
C TYR A 177 -13.73 17.71 0.30
N LEU A 178 -13.38 18.44 -0.76
CA LEU A 178 -12.43 19.57 -0.69
C LEU A 178 -12.96 20.68 0.23
N ARG A 179 -12.29 20.90 1.37
CA ARG A 179 -12.62 21.96 2.34
C ARG A 179 -11.33 22.64 2.83
N PRO A 180 -11.39 23.92 3.28
CA PRO A 180 -10.24 24.59 3.89
C PRO A 180 -9.66 23.75 5.03
N ASN A 181 -8.32 23.62 5.07
CA ASN A 181 -7.58 22.84 6.07
C ASN A 181 -7.96 21.34 6.21
N ALA A 182 -8.72 20.77 5.26
CA ALA A 182 -8.94 19.33 5.21
C ALA A 182 -7.66 18.57 4.80
N VAL A 183 -7.58 17.29 5.16
CA VAL A 183 -6.42 16.43 4.85
C VAL A 183 -6.80 15.46 3.71
N PRO A 184 -6.06 15.43 2.58
CA PRO A 184 -6.42 14.59 1.44
C PRO A 184 -6.19 13.10 1.74
N TRP A 185 -6.92 12.25 1.02
CA TRP A 185 -6.84 10.81 1.21
C TRP A 185 -5.49 10.26 0.73
N ALA A 186 -4.76 9.56 1.60
CA ALA A 186 -3.46 8.99 1.29
C ALA A 186 -3.52 7.46 1.11
N SER A 187 -2.80 6.94 0.12
CA SER A 187 -2.67 5.49 -0.08
C SER A 187 -1.53 4.86 0.74
N VAL A 188 -0.84 5.65 1.56
CA VAL A 188 0.37 5.23 2.29
C VAL A 188 0.07 4.22 3.39
N ALA A 189 0.93 3.20 3.51
CA ALA A 189 0.81 2.15 4.53
C ALA A 189 2.20 1.64 5.01
N PRO A 190 3.09 2.52 5.53
CA PRO A 190 4.32 2.06 6.17
C PRO A 190 3.99 1.08 7.30
N THR A 191 4.75 -0.01 7.40
CA THR A 191 4.34 -1.20 8.15
C THR A 191 5.50 -1.76 8.99
N LEU A 192 5.20 -2.11 10.24
CA LEU A 192 6.12 -2.76 11.18
C LEU A 192 5.57 -4.13 11.59
N CYS A 193 6.41 -5.14 11.57
CA CYS A 193 6.06 -6.53 11.83
C CYS A 193 6.80 -7.01 13.08
N PHE A 194 6.06 -7.61 14.03
CA PHE A 194 6.59 -8.04 15.32
C PHE A 194 6.45 -9.56 15.49
N ARG A 195 7.56 -10.21 15.88
CA ARG A 195 7.56 -11.57 16.44
C ARG A 195 7.64 -11.44 17.98
N GLY A 196 6.53 -11.70 18.65
CA GLY A 196 6.38 -11.44 20.09
C GLY A 196 6.44 -9.95 20.45
N ARG A 197 7.45 -9.57 21.25
CA ARG A 197 7.70 -8.17 21.68
C ARG A 197 8.76 -7.44 20.87
N LYS A 198 9.57 -8.12 20.04
CA LYS A 198 10.61 -7.49 19.22
C LYS A 198 10.05 -7.13 17.83
N VAL A 199 10.55 -6.04 17.25
CA VAL A 199 10.40 -5.80 15.82
C VAL A 199 11.18 -6.91 15.09
N TRP A 200 10.55 -7.49 14.06
CA TRP A 200 11.13 -8.50 13.19
C TRP A 200 11.35 -7.94 11.78
N ALA A 201 10.42 -7.13 11.25
CA ALA A 201 10.61 -6.47 9.96
C ALA A 201 10.00 -5.06 9.95
N ALA A 202 10.59 -4.17 9.15
CA ALA A 202 10.09 -2.84 8.82
C ALA A 202 10.07 -2.74 7.29
N LEU A 203 8.91 -2.42 6.72
CA LEU A 203 8.74 -2.38 5.28
C LEU A 203 7.63 -1.43 4.81
N GLY A 204 7.70 -1.10 3.52
CA GLY A 204 6.68 -0.37 2.80
C GLY A 204 7.06 -0.23 1.34
N SER A 205 6.23 0.46 0.56
CA SER A 205 6.40 0.58 -0.90
C SER A 205 5.97 1.97 -1.42
N PRO A 206 6.45 2.39 -2.61
CA PRO A 206 5.73 3.27 -3.54
C PRO A 206 4.47 2.64 -4.14
N GLY A 207 3.72 3.43 -4.93
CA GLY A 207 2.70 2.93 -5.86
C GLY A 207 1.24 3.39 -5.66
N SER A 208 0.97 4.40 -4.82
CA SER A 208 -0.38 4.78 -4.36
C SER A 208 -1.18 3.54 -3.90
N GLU A 209 -2.32 3.21 -4.51
CA GLU A 209 -3.02 1.93 -4.35
C GLU A 209 -2.07 0.71 -4.27
N ARG A 210 -1.07 0.62 -5.16
CA ARG A 210 -0.10 -0.50 -5.22
C ARG A 210 0.84 -0.61 -4.03
N ILE A 211 0.85 0.37 -3.13
CA ILE A 211 1.58 0.30 -1.86
C ILE A 211 1.09 -0.90 -1.05
N THR A 212 -0.23 -0.96 -0.80
CA THR A 212 -0.82 -2.04 0.00
C THR A 212 -0.71 -3.40 -0.68
N THR A 213 -0.82 -3.46 -2.00
CA THR A 213 -0.78 -4.72 -2.76
C THR A 213 0.62 -5.30 -2.86
N SER A 214 1.65 -4.46 -2.97
CA SER A 214 3.05 -4.88 -2.96
C SER A 214 3.48 -5.33 -1.55
N ILE A 215 3.07 -4.60 -0.50
CA ILE A 215 3.32 -5.00 0.89
C ILE A 215 2.63 -6.33 1.22
N LEU A 216 1.36 -6.50 0.84
CA LEU A 216 0.60 -7.75 0.99
C LEU A 216 1.38 -8.96 0.41
N GLN A 217 1.84 -8.85 -0.83
CA GLN A 217 2.56 -9.94 -1.52
C GLN A 217 3.91 -10.27 -0.86
N VAL A 218 4.64 -9.26 -0.37
CA VAL A 218 5.89 -9.49 0.37
C VAL A 218 5.61 -10.10 1.75
N LEU A 219 4.59 -9.63 2.48
CA LEU A 219 4.20 -10.20 3.79
C LEU A 219 3.75 -11.66 3.69
N ILE A 220 3.06 -12.04 2.61
CA ILE A 220 2.72 -13.43 2.31
C ILE A 220 3.99 -14.25 2.07
N ARG A 221 4.87 -13.80 1.18
CA ARG A 221 6.05 -14.57 0.77
C ARG A 221 7.11 -14.68 1.86
N LEU A 222 7.26 -13.67 2.73
CA LEU A 222 8.12 -13.71 3.91
C LEU A 222 7.77 -14.80 4.95
N GLN A 223 6.66 -15.53 4.79
CA GLN A 223 6.36 -16.71 5.63
C GLN A 223 7.08 -17.98 5.15
N ALA A 224 7.52 -18.04 3.87
CA ALA A 224 8.09 -19.24 3.25
C ALA A 224 9.38 -19.00 2.45
N MET A 225 9.69 -17.75 2.08
CA MET A 225 10.81 -17.37 1.20
C MET A 225 11.82 -16.47 1.93
N PRO A 226 13.13 -16.57 1.63
CA PRO A 226 14.14 -15.64 2.12
C PRO A 226 13.83 -14.17 1.78
N PRO A 227 14.32 -13.17 2.54
CA PRO A 227 13.90 -11.78 2.40
C PRO A 227 14.06 -11.18 1.00
N LEU A 228 15.20 -11.44 0.33
CA LEU A 228 15.43 -11.00 -1.05
C LEU A 228 14.42 -11.64 -2.01
N ALA A 229 14.28 -12.97 -1.97
CA ALA A 229 13.35 -13.71 -2.82
C ALA A 229 11.89 -13.26 -2.62
N ALA A 230 11.46 -13.00 -1.38
CA ALA A 230 10.11 -12.52 -1.08
C ALA A 230 9.81 -11.13 -1.68
N VAL A 231 10.81 -10.23 -1.69
CA VAL A 231 10.72 -8.90 -2.31
C VAL A 231 10.81 -9.00 -3.83
N GLU A 232 11.75 -9.78 -4.36
CA GLU A 232 12.03 -9.90 -5.78
C GLU A 232 10.92 -10.65 -6.54
N ALA A 233 10.24 -11.60 -5.90
CA ALA A 233 9.21 -12.47 -6.48
C ALA A 233 8.14 -11.69 -7.28
N PRO A 234 7.62 -12.29 -8.37
CA PRO A 234 6.76 -11.60 -9.34
C PRO A 234 5.46 -11.10 -8.70
N ARG A 235 5.04 -9.89 -9.05
CA ARG A 235 3.85 -9.24 -8.50
C ARG A 235 2.73 -9.08 -9.51
N LEU A 236 1.52 -9.03 -8.97
CA LEU A 236 0.34 -8.52 -9.65
C LEU A 236 -0.34 -7.42 -8.83
N HIS A 237 -1.18 -6.65 -9.49
CA HIS A 237 -2.05 -5.64 -8.90
C HIS A 237 -3.43 -5.68 -9.55
N CYS A 238 -4.48 -5.40 -8.78
CA CYS A 238 -5.88 -5.38 -9.23
C CYS A 238 -6.66 -4.19 -8.61
N SER A 239 -7.82 -3.79 -9.16
CA SER A 239 -8.48 -2.52 -8.75
C SER A 239 -10.03 -2.43 -9.06
N LEU A 240 -10.65 -1.29 -9.42
CA LEU A 240 -12.09 -0.84 -9.46
C LEU A 240 -13.13 -0.90 -10.70
N ASP A 241 -12.81 -1.09 -12.02
CA ASP A 241 -13.67 -1.41 -13.21
C ASP A 241 -13.36 -2.71 -14.08
N GLY A 242 -12.14 -3.30 -14.10
CA GLY A 242 -11.71 -4.67 -14.54
C GLY A 242 -10.20 -5.15 -14.61
N ARG A 243 -9.12 -4.57 -14.01
CA ARG A 243 -7.69 -4.67 -14.48
C ARG A 243 -6.85 -5.53 -13.58
N VAL A 244 -6.04 -6.42 -14.17
CA VAL A 244 -4.87 -6.99 -13.50
C VAL A 244 -3.60 -6.60 -14.24
N SER A 245 -2.71 -5.90 -13.54
CA SER A 245 -1.36 -5.56 -14.01
C SER A 245 -0.35 -6.52 -13.39
N PHE A 246 0.52 -7.15 -14.17
CA PHE A 246 1.39 -8.23 -13.66
C PHE A 246 2.66 -8.42 -14.51
N GLU A 247 3.75 -8.88 -13.89
CA GLU A 247 5.04 -9.17 -14.56
C GLU A 247 4.92 -10.44 -15.41
N ALA A 248 4.51 -10.29 -16.67
CA ALA A 248 3.93 -11.39 -17.44
C ALA A 248 4.90 -12.56 -17.66
N SER A 249 6.13 -12.28 -18.12
CA SER A 249 7.18 -13.30 -18.34
C SER A 249 7.92 -13.74 -17.08
N ARG A 250 7.49 -13.28 -15.89
CA ARG A 250 7.93 -13.82 -14.58
C ARG A 250 6.81 -14.58 -13.86
N MET A 251 5.65 -14.74 -14.48
CA MET A 251 4.50 -15.47 -13.92
C MET A 251 4.16 -16.71 -14.77
N ARG A 252 3.22 -17.53 -14.27
CA ARG A 252 2.75 -18.73 -14.95
C ARG A 252 2.05 -18.39 -16.27
N ASP A 253 2.33 -19.14 -17.33
CA ASP A 253 1.72 -18.98 -18.66
C ASP A 253 0.19 -19.21 -18.67
N ASP A 254 -0.36 -19.90 -17.65
CA ASP A 254 -1.80 -20.13 -17.49
C ASP A 254 -2.57 -18.95 -16.86
N LEU A 255 -1.85 -17.99 -16.26
CA LEU A 255 -2.43 -16.82 -15.58
C LEU A 255 -3.25 -15.89 -16.50
N PRO A 256 -2.76 -15.48 -17.69
CA PRO A 256 -3.52 -14.64 -18.61
C PRO A 256 -4.94 -15.18 -18.90
N ASP A 257 -5.07 -16.48 -19.15
CA ASP A 257 -6.35 -17.09 -19.50
C ASP A 257 -7.22 -17.42 -18.29
N ALA A 258 -6.63 -17.76 -17.14
CA ALA A 258 -7.38 -17.88 -15.89
C ALA A 258 -8.02 -16.54 -15.45
N LEU A 259 -7.34 -15.43 -15.73
CA LEU A 259 -7.83 -14.07 -15.49
C LEU A 259 -8.89 -13.64 -16.53
N ARG A 260 -8.59 -13.79 -17.84
CA ARG A 260 -9.56 -13.49 -18.93
C ARG A 260 -10.90 -14.19 -18.72
N ARG A 261 -10.89 -15.49 -18.39
CA ARG A 261 -12.10 -16.30 -18.13
C ARG A 261 -12.94 -15.81 -16.94
N ARG A 262 -12.41 -14.94 -16.08
CA ARG A 262 -13.13 -14.31 -14.95
C ARG A 262 -13.52 -12.84 -15.22
N GLY A 263 -13.31 -12.35 -16.44
CA GLY A 263 -13.67 -11.00 -16.87
C GLY A 263 -12.58 -9.95 -16.60
N PHE A 264 -11.37 -10.35 -16.21
CA PHE A 264 -10.25 -9.43 -16.04
C PHE A 264 -9.67 -8.97 -17.38
N ARG A 265 -9.60 -7.66 -17.55
CA ARG A 265 -8.90 -6.93 -18.62
C ARG A 265 -7.42 -6.80 -18.27
N LEU A 266 -6.61 -7.71 -18.80
CA LEU A 266 -5.16 -7.76 -18.58
C LEU A 266 -4.44 -6.43 -18.86
N ASP A 267 -3.28 -6.28 -18.24
CA ASP A 267 -2.36 -5.15 -18.36
C ASP A 267 -0.92 -5.66 -18.15
N PRO A 268 -0.41 -6.53 -19.04
CA PRO A 268 0.89 -7.17 -18.87
C PRO A 268 2.00 -6.14 -18.76
N ARG A 269 2.97 -6.42 -17.88
CA ARG A 269 4.13 -5.59 -17.59
C ARG A 269 5.41 -6.40 -17.71
N ASP A 270 6.50 -5.70 -17.97
CA ASP A 270 7.84 -6.27 -18.11
C ASP A 270 8.37 -6.86 -16.80
N PRO A 271 9.38 -7.75 -16.87
CA PRO A 271 10.17 -8.17 -15.71
C PRO A 271 10.62 -6.98 -14.85
N TRP A 272 10.39 -7.08 -13.53
CA TRP A 272 10.73 -6.04 -12.55
C TRP A 272 10.15 -4.65 -12.87
N SER A 273 8.93 -4.59 -13.42
CA SER A 273 8.28 -3.32 -13.75
C SER A 273 8.13 -2.37 -12.53
N PHE A 274 8.76 -1.19 -12.64
CA PHE A 274 8.69 -0.01 -11.75
C PHE A 274 7.28 0.31 -11.21
N TYR A 275 6.27 0.01 -12.02
CA TYR A 275 4.86 0.22 -11.72
C TYR A 275 4.41 -0.61 -10.50
N LEU A 276 4.88 -1.86 -10.34
CA LEU A 276 4.39 -2.80 -9.32
C LEU A 276 5.06 -2.63 -7.94
N GLY A 277 5.26 -1.38 -7.54
CA GLY A 277 5.90 -1.02 -6.28
C GLY A 277 7.41 -1.25 -6.27
N CYS A 278 8.05 -0.89 -5.15
CA CYS A 278 9.49 -1.01 -4.92
C CYS A 278 9.72 -1.12 -3.41
N VAL A 279 9.52 -2.32 -2.87
CA VAL A 279 9.49 -2.56 -1.43
C VAL A 279 10.88 -2.37 -0.83
N GLN A 280 11.03 -1.40 0.07
CA GLN A 280 12.23 -1.32 0.91
C GLN A 280 11.93 -2.09 2.19
N LEU A 281 12.81 -3.02 2.57
CA LEU A 281 12.64 -3.94 3.68
C LEU A 281 13.92 -3.96 4.53
N VAL A 282 13.78 -3.84 5.85
CA VAL A 282 14.81 -4.24 6.81
C VAL A 282 14.22 -5.28 7.75
N LEU A 283 14.95 -6.36 8.00
CA LEU A 283 14.51 -7.50 8.79
C LEU A 283 15.59 -7.90 9.81
N ALA A 284 15.21 -8.17 11.05
CA ALA A 284 16.09 -8.56 12.14
C ALA A 284 15.91 -10.04 12.48
N GLU A 285 16.93 -10.86 12.23
CA GLU A 285 16.87 -12.31 12.45
C GLU A 285 18.22 -12.87 12.93
N ARG A 286 18.19 -13.82 13.88
CA ARG A 286 19.37 -14.48 14.49
C ARG A 286 20.42 -13.54 15.13
N GLY A 287 20.12 -12.25 15.26
CA GLY A 287 21.03 -11.22 15.80
C GLY A 287 21.65 -10.31 14.73
N GLU A 288 21.34 -10.54 13.46
CA GLU A 288 21.81 -9.72 12.33
C GLU A 288 20.64 -8.98 11.66
N PHE A 289 20.98 -7.96 10.86
CA PHE A 289 20.03 -7.17 10.08
C PHE A 289 20.19 -7.45 8.59
N ILE A 290 19.10 -7.83 7.94
CA ILE A 290 19.01 -8.10 6.51
C ILE A 290 18.25 -6.92 5.88
N GLY A 291 18.98 -6.03 5.21
CA GLY A 291 18.42 -4.99 4.36
C GLY A 291 18.19 -5.51 2.95
N VAL A 292 17.04 -5.18 2.35
CA VAL A 292 16.68 -5.53 0.98
C VAL A 292 16.07 -4.32 0.29
N ALA A 293 16.69 -3.91 -0.82
CA ALA A 293 16.11 -2.99 -1.78
C ALA A 293 15.52 -3.78 -2.95
N ASP A 294 14.32 -3.39 -3.38
CA ASP A 294 13.61 -4.03 -4.49
C ASP A 294 14.15 -3.61 -5.86
N PRO A 295 14.65 -4.52 -6.70
CA PRO A 295 15.30 -4.21 -7.98
C PRO A 295 14.38 -3.60 -9.06
N ARG A 296 13.10 -3.34 -8.74
CA ARG A 296 12.16 -2.60 -9.60
C ARG A 296 12.47 -1.09 -9.72
N ARG A 297 13.44 -0.56 -8.95
CA ARG A 297 13.99 0.81 -9.02
C ARG A 297 15.45 0.80 -8.55
N ASP A 298 16.15 1.91 -8.74
CA ASP A 298 17.54 2.15 -8.31
C ASP A 298 17.69 2.35 -6.79
N GLY A 299 17.11 1.44 -6.00
CA GLY A 299 17.26 1.38 -4.55
C GLY A 299 18.56 0.71 -4.12
N SER A 300 18.99 0.95 -2.89
CA SER A 300 20.14 0.26 -2.29
C SER A 300 19.88 -0.07 -0.82
N ALA A 301 20.51 -1.14 -0.35
CA ALA A 301 20.49 -1.55 1.06
C ALA A 301 21.93 -1.62 1.57
N ALA A 302 22.19 -1.02 2.73
CA ALA A 302 23.50 -0.94 3.33
C ALA A 302 23.40 -0.96 4.87
N GLY A 303 24.47 -1.36 5.53
CA GLY A 303 24.67 -1.22 6.97
C GLY A 303 25.98 -0.49 7.27
N PRO A 304 26.19 -0.04 8.52
CA PRO A 304 27.48 0.49 8.94
C PRO A 304 28.58 -0.57 8.79
N LYS A 305 29.79 -0.14 8.43
CA LYS A 305 30.96 -1.02 8.48
C LYS A 305 31.24 -1.39 9.95
N LYS A 306 31.60 -2.65 10.18
CA LYS A 306 32.10 -3.14 11.48
C LYS A 306 33.52 -2.61 11.72
#